data_AF-A0A6G0JXS7-F1
#
_entry.id   AF-A0A6G0JXS7-F1
#
_cell.length_a   1.000
_cell.length_b   1.000
_cell.length_c   1.000
_cell.angle_alpha   90.00
_cell.angle_beta   90.00
_cell.angle_gamma   90.00
#
_symmetry.space_group_name_H-M   'P 1'
#
loop_
_entity.id
_entity.type
_entity.pdbx_description
1 polymer ?
#
loop_
_entity_poly.entity_id
_entity_poly.type
_entity_poly.pdbx_seq_one_letter_code
_entity_poly.pdbx_strand_id
1 'polypeptide(L)'
;MDPSVVAEDLEAPVMNQAFGSNWISANKKTKLHLLIHTAAGPVEPVNAVEVLVVEADDDELIVGNDLLNALGIDVDRQLEMLADRGDDETSGDSVSLEADDPPVTASESSDDDIFSAVEGLIARAVEKGFPLDKVEQLRTIVHAYDVWRLELRADPPANVPPLQVRLQDGARPTK
;
A
#
# COMPACT_ATOMS: atom_id res chain seq x y z
N MET A 1 28.66 16.09 -13.03
CA MET A 1 28.53 14.63 -12.94
C MET A 1 29.45 14.12 -11.85
N ASP A 2 28.99 13.17 -11.05
CA ASP A 2 29.82 12.50 -10.05
C ASP A 2 30.94 11.72 -10.79
N PRO A 3 32.24 12.01 -10.54
CA PRO A 3 33.34 11.36 -11.23
C PRO A 3 33.48 9.87 -10.89
N SER A 4 32.71 9.34 -9.93
CA SER A 4 32.69 7.91 -9.59
C SER A 4 31.78 7.07 -10.49
N VAL A 5 30.90 7.69 -11.28
CA VAL A 5 30.01 6.99 -12.21
C VAL A 5 30.77 6.69 -13.50
N VAL A 6 31.12 5.41 -13.69
CA VAL A 6 31.77 4.92 -14.90
C VAL A 6 30.74 4.18 -15.75
N ALA A 7 30.64 4.55 -17.02
CA ALA A 7 29.83 3.83 -18.00
C ALA A 7 30.65 2.68 -18.61
N GLU A 8 30.02 1.52 -18.71
CA GLU A 8 30.58 0.31 -19.30
C GLU A 8 29.91 0.07 -20.67
N ASP A 9 30.65 -0.42 -21.64
CA ASP A 9 30.09 -0.81 -22.94
C ASP A 9 29.27 -2.10 -22.80
N LEU A 10 28.14 -2.15 -23.51
CA LEU A 10 27.30 -3.34 -23.59
C LEU A 10 27.90 -4.36 -24.57
N GLU A 11 27.78 -5.65 -24.27
CA GLU A 11 28.18 -6.73 -25.19
C GLU A 11 27.39 -6.70 -26.51
N ALA A 12 26.11 -6.33 -26.43
CA ALA A 12 25.23 -6.13 -27.57
C ALA A 12 24.42 -4.84 -27.36
N PRO A 13 24.32 -3.96 -28.38
CA PRO A 13 23.48 -2.77 -28.30
C PRO A 13 22.01 -3.10 -28.07
N VAL A 14 21.35 -2.32 -27.21
CA VAL A 14 19.91 -2.43 -27.00
C VAL A 14 19.22 -1.44 -27.93
N MET A 15 18.36 -1.94 -28.82
CA MET A 15 17.63 -1.12 -29.79
C MET A 15 16.21 -0.84 -29.27
N ASN A 16 15.85 0.42 -29.17
CA ASN A 16 14.54 0.89 -28.73
C ASN A 16 13.85 1.66 -29.85
N GLN A 17 12.58 1.38 -30.11
CA GLN A 17 11.76 2.14 -31.04
C GLN A 17 11.02 3.23 -30.26
N ALA A 18 11.39 4.48 -30.48
CA ALA A 18 10.70 5.64 -29.95
C ALA A 18 9.48 6.01 -30.83
N PHE A 19 8.74 7.02 -30.39
CA PHE A 19 7.61 7.56 -31.13
C PHE A 19 8.01 7.97 -32.56
N GLY A 20 7.10 7.78 -33.52
CA GLY A 20 7.33 8.16 -34.92
C GLY A 20 8.25 7.21 -35.70
N SER A 21 8.49 5.99 -35.21
CA SER A 21 9.42 5.00 -35.82
C SER A 21 10.89 5.39 -35.77
N ASN A 22 11.27 6.32 -34.89
CA ASN A 22 12.66 6.67 -34.66
C ASN A 22 13.32 5.56 -33.82
N TRP A 23 14.47 5.09 -34.27
CA TRP A 23 15.24 4.07 -33.56
C TRP A 23 16.35 4.71 -32.76
N ILE A 24 16.45 4.27 -31.50
CA ILE A 24 17.42 4.75 -30.54
C ILE A 24 18.23 3.54 -30.07
N SER A 25 19.56 3.65 -30.03
CA SER A 25 20.43 2.59 -29.52
C SER A 25 21.09 3.01 -28.21
N ALA A 26 21.03 2.10 -27.24
CA ALA A 26 21.87 2.18 -26.06
C ALA A 26 23.07 1.25 -26.26
N ASN A 27 24.27 1.82 -26.18
CA ASN A 27 25.53 1.08 -26.35
C ASN A 27 26.29 0.93 -25.03
N LYS A 28 25.85 1.65 -23.99
CA LYS A 28 26.50 1.69 -22.70
C LYS A 28 25.49 1.50 -21.58
N LYS A 29 25.99 1.05 -20.44
CA LYS A 29 25.25 0.98 -19.20
C LYS A 29 26.06 1.48 -18.03
N THR A 30 25.39 1.84 -16.95
CA THR A 30 26.03 2.15 -15.68
C THR A 30 25.11 1.81 -14.52
N LYS A 31 25.65 1.71 -13.31
CA LYS A 31 24.86 1.45 -12.10
C LYS A 31 24.71 2.72 -11.29
N LEU A 32 23.46 3.12 -11.03
CA LEU A 32 23.13 4.34 -10.31
C LEU A 32 22.29 4.02 -9.07
N HIS A 33 22.62 4.69 -7.96
CA HIS A 33 21.67 4.82 -6.86
C HIS A 33 20.71 5.95 -7.18
N LEU A 34 19.43 5.64 -7.29
CA LEU A 34 18.39 6.58 -7.70
C LEU A 34 17.65 7.09 -6.46
N LEU A 35 17.53 8.41 -6.34
CA LEU A 35 16.66 9.04 -5.36
C LEU A 35 15.54 9.77 -6.10
N ILE A 36 14.32 9.26 -6.01
CA ILE A 36 13.15 9.78 -6.73
C ILE A 36 12.32 10.61 -5.76
N HIS A 37 12.19 11.91 -6.03
CA HIS A 37 11.33 12.78 -5.24
C HIS A 37 9.87 12.65 -5.70
N THR A 38 9.01 12.13 -4.82
CA THR A 38 7.56 12.04 -5.06
C THR A 38 6.80 12.95 -4.11
N ALA A 39 5.51 13.17 -4.38
CA ALA A 39 4.63 13.94 -3.48
C ALA A 39 4.48 13.29 -2.08
N ALA A 40 4.60 11.95 -1.99
CA ALA A 40 4.54 11.21 -0.74
C ALA A 40 5.88 11.19 0.02
N GLY A 41 6.96 11.69 -0.59
CA GLY A 41 8.31 11.69 -0.04
C GLY A 41 9.35 11.13 -1.02
N PRO A 42 10.64 11.20 -0.66
CA PRO A 42 11.71 10.60 -1.46
C PRO A 42 11.64 9.07 -1.40
N VAL A 43 11.91 8.42 -2.53
CA VAL A 43 11.94 6.98 -2.70
C VAL A 43 13.30 6.57 -3.24
N GLU A 44 13.93 5.58 -2.60
CA GLU A 44 15.24 5.05 -2.98
C GLU A 44 15.15 3.52 -3.13
N PRO A 45 15.46 2.97 -4.32
CA PRO A 45 15.59 1.52 -4.49
C PRO A 45 16.71 0.97 -3.61
N VAL A 46 16.50 -0.23 -3.04
CA VAL A 46 17.45 -0.86 -2.11
C VAL A 46 18.83 -1.11 -2.74
N ASN A 47 18.86 -1.38 -4.04
CA ASN A 47 20.08 -1.69 -4.78
C ASN A 47 20.32 -0.67 -5.89
N ALA A 48 21.58 -0.51 -6.30
CA ALA A 48 21.91 0.26 -7.48
C ALA A 48 21.20 -0.33 -8.73
N VAL A 49 20.59 0.54 -9.51
CA VAL A 49 19.82 0.20 -10.71
C VAL A 49 20.75 0.25 -11.92
N GLU A 50 20.67 -0.75 -12.79
CA GLU A 50 21.36 -0.74 -14.08
C GLU A 50 20.58 0.17 -15.04
N VAL A 51 21.25 1.21 -15.54
CA VAL A 51 20.66 2.22 -16.42
C VAL A 51 21.34 2.18 -17.77
N LEU A 52 20.54 2.19 -18.83
CA LEU A 52 21.00 2.27 -20.21
C LEU A 52 21.31 3.72 -20.58
N VAL A 53 22.50 3.95 -21.14
CA VAL A 53 22.92 5.27 -21.61
C VAL A 53 22.68 5.35 -23.11
N VAL A 54 21.86 6.32 -23.48
CA VAL A 54 21.45 6.60 -24.85
C VAL A 54 22.06 7.93 -25.27
N GLU A 55 22.57 7.99 -26.50
CA GLU A 55 22.94 9.25 -27.14
C GLU A 55 21.70 9.86 -27.83
N ALA A 56 20.90 10.60 -27.07
CA ALA A 56 19.76 11.37 -27.55
C ALA A 56 19.87 12.81 -27.02
N ASP A 57 19.30 13.76 -27.76
CA ASP A 57 19.20 15.17 -27.34
C ASP A 57 17.94 15.38 -26.47
N ASP A 58 17.84 14.59 -25.40
CA ASP A 58 16.77 14.63 -24.40
C ASP A 58 17.40 14.76 -23.01
N ASP A 59 16.81 15.60 -22.16
CA ASP A 59 17.21 15.81 -20.76
C ASP A 59 16.35 15.01 -19.76
N GLU A 60 15.52 14.10 -20.26
CA GLU A 60 14.60 13.30 -19.47
C GLU A 60 15.17 11.91 -19.13
N LEU A 61 14.89 11.45 -17.91
CA LEU A 61 15.17 10.08 -17.47
C LEU A 61 13.92 9.23 -17.66
N ILE A 62 14.00 8.23 -18.54
CA ILE A 62 12.93 7.26 -18.74
C ILE A 62 13.10 6.12 -17.73
N VAL A 63 12.04 5.88 -16.94
CA VAL A 63 11.99 4.77 -15.99
C VAL A 63 11.28 3.58 -16.64
N GLY A 64 11.97 2.45 -16.73
CA GLY A 64 11.43 1.20 -17.29
C GLY A 64 10.41 0.53 -16.37
N ASN A 65 9.60 -0.35 -16.96
CA ASN A 65 8.56 -1.10 -16.25
C ASN A 65 9.13 -2.01 -15.14
N ASP A 66 10.36 -2.50 -15.33
CA ASP A 66 11.10 -3.27 -14.33
C ASP A 66 11.30 -2.50 -13.02
N LEU A 67 11.74 -1.24 -13.10
CA LEU A 67 11.90 -0.38 -11.94
C LEU A 67 10.54 0.08 -11.38
N LEU A 68 9.57 0.41 -12.23
CA LEU A 68 8.21 0.76 -11.78
C LEU A 68 7.60 -0.37 -10.94
N ASN A 69 7.65 -1.61 -11.43
CA ASN A 69 7.14 -2.77 -10.70
C ASN A 69 7.91 -3.02 -9.40
N ALA A 70 9.23 -2.84 -9.39
CA ALA A 70 10.03 -2.97 -8.16
C ALA A 70 9.66 -1.92 -7.09
N LEU A 71 9.12 -0.77 -7.52
CA LEU A 71 8.58 0.28 -6.64
C LEU A 71 7.10 0.07 -6.30
N GLY A 72 6.46 -1.01 -6.78
CA GLY A 72 5.05 -1.30 -6.57
C GLY A 72 4.10 -0.48 -7.47
N ILE A 73 4.62 0.09 -8.56
CA ILE A 73 3.84 0.85 -9.55
C ILE A 73 3.54 -0.07 -10.73
N ASP A 74 2.32 -0.60 -10.76
CA ASP A 74 1.78 -1.36 -11.88
C ASP A 74 0.77 -0.47 -12.62
N VAL A 75 1.18 0.09 -13.76
CA VAL A 75 0.37 1.03 -14.54
C VAL A 75 -0.85 0.34 -15.14
N ASP A 76 -0.75 -0.93 -15.54
CA ASP A 76 -1.85 -1.66 -16.15
C ASP A 76 -2.96 -1.90 -15.13
N ARG A 77 -2.60 -2.40 -13.93
CA ARG A 77 -3.54 -2.54 -12.81
C ARG A 77 -4.14 -1.19 -12.41
N GLN A 78 -3.34 -0.13 -12.39
CA GLN A 78 -3.84 1.21 -12.06
C GLN A 78 -4.82 1.74 -13.10
N LEU A 79 -4.61 1.46 -14.38
CA LEU A 79 -5.53 1.84 -15.45
C LEU A 79 -6.81 1.00 -15.43
N GLU A 80 -6.73 -0.30 -15.11
CA GLU A 80 -7.89 -1.17 -14.90
C GLU A 80 -8.80 -0.62 -13.79
N MET A 81 -8.23 -0.28 -12.63
CA MET A 81 -8.97 0.36 -11.52
C MET A 81 -9.62 1.70 -11.93
N LEU A 82 -9.06 2.43 -12.90
CA LEU A 82 -9.64 3.68 -13.40
C LEU A 82 -10.76 3.43 -14.41
N ALA A 83 -10.63 2.41 -15.26
CA ALA A 83 -11.64 2.04 -16.24
C ALA A 83 -12.90 1.46 -15.58
N ASP A 84 -12.74 0.70 -14.50
CA ASP A 84 -13.84 0.08 -13.74
C ASP A 84 -14.65 1.09 -12.91
N ARG A 85 -14.21 2.36 -12.84
CA ARG A 85 -14.97 3.47 -12.22
C ARG A 85 -16.05 4.08 -13.12
N GLY A 86 -16.19 3.59 -14.36
CA GLY A 86 -17.22 4.05 -15.29
C GLY A 86 -18.62 3.54 -14.93
N ASP A 87 -19.27 4.18 -13.94
CA ASP A 87 -20.74 4.41 -13.86
C ASP A 87 -21.21 4.94 -12.48
N ASP A 88 -20.32 5.34 -11.56
CA ASP A 88 -20.74 5.93 -10.28
C ASP A 88 -20.81 7.48 -10.34
N GLU A 89 -21.76 8.00 -11.13
CA GLU A 89 -22.13 9.42 -11.14
C GLU A 89 -22.94 9.86 -9.89
N THR A 90 -22.84 9.14 -8.76
CA THR A 90 -23.47 9.57 -7.51
C THR A 90 -22.58 9.47 -6.30
N SER A 91 -21.85 10.56 -6.07
CA SER A 91 -21.57 11.06 -4.72
C SER A 91 -20.58 10.25 -3.87
N GLY A 92 -19.31 10.65 -3.96
CA GLY A 92 -18.50 10.95 -2.78
C GLY A 92 -17.98 9.75 -1.99
N ASP A 93 -16.72 9.42 -2.26
CA ASP A 93 -15.87 8.50 -1.49
C ASP A 93 -16.00 7.02 -1.85
N SER A 94 -15.61 6.67 -3.07
CA SER A 94 -15.29 5.28 -3.46
C SER A 94 -13.78 5.06 -3.37
N VAL A 95 -13.27 5.00 -2.14
CA VAL A 95 -12.22 4.00 -1.86
C VAL A 95 -12.88 2.63 -2.01
N SER A 96 -13.00 2.15 -3.25
CA SER A 96 -13.23 0.73 -3.47
C SER A 96 -11.97 0.03 -2.98
N LEU A 97 -12.01 -0.41 -1.72
CA LEU A 97 -11.11 -1.43 -1.23
C LEU A 97 -11.40 -2.62 -2.13
N GLU A 98 -10.57 -2.82 -3.16
CA GLU A 98 -10.63 -4.01 -4.00
C GLU A 98 -10.68 -5.21 -3.04
N ALA A 99 -11.79 -5.95 -3.14
CA ALA A 99 -12.05 -7.17 -2.40
C ALA A 99 -11.15 -8.29 -2.95
N ASP A 100 -9.84 -8.11 -2.80
CA ASP A 100 -8.83 -9.16 -2.99
C ASP A 100 -8.35 -9.70 -1.62
N ASP A 101 -9.11 -9.45 -0.56
CA ASP A 101 -9.06 -10.37 0.56
C ASP A 101 -9.69 -11.68 0.07
N PRO A 102 -8.96 -12.82 0.10
CA PRO A 102 -9.56 -14.12 -0.17
C PRO A 102 -10.81 -14.22 0.71
N PRO A 103 -11.94 -14.77 0.22
CA PRO A 103 -13.13 -14.90 1.04
C PRO A 103 -12.70 -15.58 2.31
N VAL A 104 -12.71 -14.82 3.42
CA VAL A 104 -12.28 -15.36 4.69
C VAL A 104 -13.29 -16.46 4.95
N THR A 105 -12.86 -17.70 4.75
CA THR A 105 -13.72 -18.86 4.92
C THR A 105 -14.23 -18.73 6.34
N ALA A 106 -15.51 -18.40 6.48
CA ALA A 106 -16.11 -18.16 7.77
C ALA A 106 -16.09 -19.49 8.50
N SER A 107 -15.03 -19.74 9.26
CA SER A 107 -15.11 -20.64 10.39
C SER A 107 -16.05 -19.91 11.35
N GLU A 108 -17.30 -20.35 11.37
CA GLU A 108 -18.30 -19.88 12.32
C GLU A 108 -17.90 -20.39 13.71
N SER A 109 -16.84 -19.82 14.31
CA SER A 109 -16.56 -19.99 15.73
C SER A 109 -17.79 -19.54 16.50
N SER A 110 -18.33 -20.43 17.34
CA SER A 110 -19.53 -20.08 18.09
C SER A 110 -19.22 -19.00 19.13
N ASP A 111 -20.23 -18.26 19.57
CA ASP A 111 -20.08 -17.30 20.68
C ASP A 111 -19.55 -18.00 21.94
N ASP A 112 -19.87 -19.28 22.13
CA ASP A 112 -19.37 -20.11 23.23
C ASP A 112 -17.85 -20.35 23.13
N ASP A 113 -17.31 -20.52 21.93
CA ASP A 113 -15.87 -20.67 21.70
C ASP A 113 -15.12 -19.38 22.04
N ILE A 114 -15.69 -18.23 21.63
CA ILE A 114 -15.16 -16.90 21.94
C ILE A 114 -15.18 -16.67 23.46
N PHE A 115 -16.30 -16.96 24.11
CA PHE A 115 -16.45 -16.85 25.56
C PHE A 115 -15.42 -17.69 26.31
N SER A 116 -15.22 -18.95 25.90
CA SER A 116 -14.25 -19.87 26.48
C SER A 116 -12.80 -19.36 26.33
N ALA A 117 -12.46 -18.85 25.14
CA ALA A 117 -11.13 -18.26 24.89
C ALA A 117 -10.87 -17.03 25.77
N VAL A 118 -11.89 -16.18 25.94
CA VAL A 118 -11.84 -15.00 26.79
C VAL A 118 -11.65 -15.36 28.27
N GLU A 119 -12.39 -16.34 28.81
CA GLU A 119 -12.17 -16.81 30.19
C GLU A 119 -10.76 -17.41 30.35
N GLY A 120 -10.24 -18.08 29.31
CA GLY A 120 -8.85 -18.55 29.27
C GLY A 120 -7.82 -17.41 29.37
N LEU A 121 -8.08 -16.25 28.74
CA LEU A 121 -7.23 -15.07 28.86
C LEU A 121 -7.28 -14.47 30.26
N ILE A 122 -8.45 -14.42 30.89
CA ILE A 122 -8.62 -13.97 32.27
C ILE A 122 -7.84 -14.87 33.23
N ALA A 123 -7.93 -16.20 33.06
CA ALA A 123 -7.16 -17.15 33.87
C ALA A 123 -5.65 -16.96 33.73
N ARG A 124 -5.14 -16.75 32.50
CA ARG A 124 -3.72 -16.44 32.26
C ARG A 124 -3.30 -15.11 32.88
N ALA A 125 -4.18 -14.11 32.89
CA ALA A 125 -3.89 -12.82 33.53
C ALA A 125 -3.72 -13.01 35.05
N VAL A 126 -4.59 -13.79 35.68
CA VAL A 126 -4.49 -14.14 37.11
C VAL A 126 -3.19 -14.90 37.39
N GLU A 127 -2.85 -15.90 36.57
CA GLU A 127 -1.59 -16.64 36.69
C GLU A 127 -0.36 -15.72 36.62
N LYS A 128 -0.41 -14.69 35.77
CA LYS A 128 0.64 -13.67 35.65
C LYS A 128 0.60 -12.57 36.71
N GLY A 129 -0.24 -12.72 37.74
CA GLY A 129 -0.27 -11.82 38.90
C GLY A 129 -1.32 -10.70 38.84
N PHE A 130 -2.36 -10.83 38.01
CA PHE A 130 -3.47 -9.89 38.04
C PHE A 130 -4.21 -9.94 39.41
N PRO A 131 -4.61 -8.78 39.99
CA PRO A 131 -5.24 -8.74 41.30
C PRO A 131 -6.58 -9.49 41.35
N LEU A 132 -6.71 -10.46 42.27
CA LEU A 132 -7.90 -11.30 42.42
C LEU A 132 -9.16 -10.51 42.75
N ASP A 133 -9.04 -9.41 43.49
CA ASP A 133 -10.13 -8.51 43.87
C ASP A 133 -10.72 -7.75 42.68
N LYS A 134 -9.99 -7.66 41.56
CA LYS A 134 -10.41 -6.96 40.33
C LYS A 134 -10.87 -7.90 39.22
N VAL A 135 -10.81 -9.22 39.42
CA VAL A 135 -11.13 -10.20 38.37
C VAL A 135 -12.57 -10.09 37.91
N GLU A 136 -13.53 -9.90 38.82
CA GLU A 136 -14.94 -9.70 38.46
C GLU A 136 -15.16 -8.42 37.66
N GLN A 137 -14.45 -7.34 38.02
CA GLN A 137 -14.49 -6.09 37.26
C GLN A 137 -13.91 -6.27 35.86
N LEU A 138 -12.79 -7.00 35.74
CA LEU A 138 -12.20 -7.34 34.45
C LEU A 138 -13.16 -8.17 33.60
N ARG A 139 -13.77 -9.21 34.17
CA ARG A 139 -14.76 -10.05 33.49
C ARG A 139 -15.94 -9.22 32.98
N THR A 140 -16.44 -8.29 33.80
CA THR A 140 -17.54 -7.39 33.41
C THR A 140 -17.17 -6.53 32.22
N ILE A 141 -15.98 -5.93 32.20
CA ILE A 141 -15.52 -5.05 31.12
C ILE A 141 -15.30 -5.84 29.83
N VAL A 142 -14.64 -6.99 29.95
CA VAL A 142 -14.25 -7.80 28.79
C VAL A 142 -15.47 -8.38 28.08
N HIS A 143 -16.56 -8.71 28.80
CA HIS A 143 -17.82 -9.17 28.21
C HIS A 143 -18.84 -8.05 27.96
N ALA A 144 -18.51 -6.78 28.27
CA ALA A 144 -19.45 -5.66 28.06
C ALA A 144 -19.67 -5.32 26.59
N TYR A 145 -18.73 -5.71 25.72
CA TYR A 145 -18.75 -5.40 24.30
C TYR A 145 -18.44 -6.65 23.48
N ASP A 146 -19.18 -6.81 22.39
CA ASP A 146 -18.91 -7.85 21.38
C ASP A 146 -17.74 -7.40 20.48
N VAL A 147 -16.52 -7.49 21.00
CA VAL A 147 -15.29 -7.05 20.30
C VAL A 147 -14.30 -8.19 20.05
N TRP A 148 -14.59 -9.40 20.54
CA TRP A 148 -13.66 -10.52 20.48
C TRP A 148 -13.95 -11.38 19.26
N ARG A 149 -12.89 -11.72 18.53
CA ARG A 149 -12.94 -12.59 17.35
C ARG A 149 -11.78 -13.59 17.42
N LEU A 150 -12.05 -14.86 17.13
CA LEU A 150 -11.02 -15.91 17.02
C LEU A 150 -10.34 -15.88 15.65
N GLU A 151 -11.06 -15.43 14.63
CA GLU A 151 -10.60 -15.27 13.26
C GLU A 151 -11.14 -13.93 12.72
N LEU A 152 -10.42 -13.29 11.81
CA LEU A 152 -10.89 -12.08 11.14
C LEU A 152 -12.19 -12.40 10.39
N ARG A 153 -13.29 -11.75 10.77
CA ARG A 153 -14.59 -11.91 10.09
C ARG A 153 -14.87 -10.70 9.20
N ALA A 154 -15.78 -10.90 8.25
CA ALA A 154 -16.48 -9.82 7.57
C ALA A 154 -17.50 -9.17 8.54
N ASP A 155 -17.01 -8.61 9.64
CA ASP A 155 -17.85 -7.84 10.57
C ASP A 155 -18.44 -6.64 9.81
N PRO A 156 -19.71 -6.30 10.05
CA PRO A 156 -20.32 -5.15 9.40
C PRO A 156 -19.53 -3.87 9.75
N PRO A 157 -19.42 -2.93 8.81
CA PRO A 157 -18.74 -1.67 9.06
C PRO A 157 -19.33 -0.99 10.30
N ALA A 158 -18.48 -0.30 11.06
CA ALA A 158 -18.89 0.38 12.28
C ALA A 158 -20.10 1.28 12.00
N ASN A 159 -21.19 1.08 12.76
CA ASN A 159 -22.41 1.85 12.63
C ASN A 159 -22.25 3.23 13.30
N VAL A 160 -21.35 4.04 12.75
CA VAL A 160 -21.06 5.39 13.20
C VAL A 160 -21.39 6.36 12.07
N PRO A 161 -22.03 7.50 12.37
CA PRO A 161 -22.27 8.53 11.35
C PRO A 161 -20.93 8.96 10.73
N PRO A 162 -20.87 9.16 9.40
CA PRO A 162 -19.66 9.58 8.74
C PRO A 162 -19.19 10.93 9.29
N LEU A 163 -17.87 11.08 9.43
CA LEU A 163 -17.27 12.31 9.89
C LEU A 163 -17.54 13.43 8.87
N GLN A 164 -18.34 14.42 9.26
CA GLN A 164 -18.60 15.59 8.42
C GLN A 164 -17.51 16.63 8.64
N VAL A 165 -16.56 16.72 7.70
CA VAL A 165 -15.57 17.80 7.69
C VAL A 165 -16.20 19.03 7.02
N ARG A 166 -16.30 20.14 7.76
CA ARG A 166 -16.69 21.44 7.22
C ARG A 166 -15.48 22.36 7.23
N LEU A 167 -15.27 23.07 6.12
CA LEU A 167 -14.33 24.19 6.09
C LEU A 167 -14.75 25.22 7.14
N GLN A 168 -13.79 25.73 7.91
CA GLN A 168 -14.06 26.86 8.81
C GLN A 168 -14.46 28.09 7.98
N ASP A 169 -15.36 28.91 8.54
CA ASP A 169 -15.79 30.15 7.90
C ASP A 169 -14.59 31.04 7.56
N GLY A 170 -14.46 31.38 6.28
CA GLY A 170 -13.35 32.20 5.78
C GLY A 170 -12.13 31.41 5.29
N ALA A 171 -12.18 30.07 5.26
CA ALA A 171 -11.16 29.27 4.59
C ALA A 171 -10.99 29.70 3.13
N ARG A 172 -9.74 29.97 2.73
CA ARG A 172 -9.39 30.33 1.35
C ARG A 172 -8.55 29.22 0.73
N PRO A 173 -8.84 28.80 -0.51
CA PRO A 173 -8.01 27.83 -1.20
C PRO A 173 -6.61 28.41 -1.42
N THR A 174 -5.59 27.64 -1.04
CA THR A 174 -4.19 27.94 -1.33
C THR A 174 -3.79 27.32 -2.68
N LYS A 175 -3.06 28.08 -3.49
CA LYS A 175 -2.41 27.59 -4.71
C LYS A 175 -1.09 26.92 -4.38
#